data_AF-A0A2V9U9Q2-F1
#
_entry.id   AF-A0A2V9U9Q2-F1
#
_cell.length_a   1.000
_cell.length_b   1.000
_cell.length_c   1.000
_cell.angle_alpha   90.00
_cell.angle_beta   90.00
_cell.angle_gamma   90.00
#
_symmetry.space_group_name_H-M   'P 1'
#
loop_
_entity.id
_entity.type
_entity.pdbx_description
1 polymer ?
#
loop_
_entity_poly.entity_id
_entity_poly.type
_entity_poly.pdbx_seq_one_letter_code
_entity_poly.pdbx_strand_id
1 'polypeptide(L)'
;MSAAQVVAPVEIKDPQMRSLQFKYMDDLKAIGAEINNTSFPYPFYLSRKLDLDEQQQKSADQRSIRFDQFNGHTVLAITGNYYAAYSADQINKDQRARDTFVAVVEPILKTAVPKFQTNPDIQGYAVEISHHILGKVMGVSMERPENLMAFFPQNAALKLLSAKDGDGQQAALLQAQFFVNAEPVAIWLEGEGPQAGLKAPVPEAPAAAESANQVGANIIAGTDGHGSAANSVPSFPKPTKPANDVPHPQPRDTSPETLASLQAANKQMLETMLKELDPQAHFVSYAAPSFIAFRQNIFLELSLNTTLNEAAAGSRYRLAAMAFDDHIAHLMRPVLGYFKADPKQDPKFDGIGFSTTVHVTGKNQPASGSEAIEFFFPLSALRCYESYDCSGQQLIDAGTVLINGERVSLDLQIAEGSAR
;
A
#
# COMPACT_ATOMS: atom_id res chain seq x y z
N MET A 1 -8.22 -17.49 -29.22
CA MET A 1 -7.44 -16.27 -29.52
C MET A 1 -7.11 -15.61 -28.20
N SER A 2 -5.83 -15.41 -27.89
CA SER A 2 -5.42 -14.75 -26.63
C SER A 2 -5.91 -13.29 -26.66
N ALA A 3 -6.79 -12.92 -25.73
CA ALA A 3 -7.21 -11.53 -25.58
C ALA A 3 -5.98 -10.69 -25.19
N ALA A 4 -5.88 -9.48 -25.73
CA ALA A 4 -4.84 -8.53 -25.32
C ALA A 4 -4.90 -8.36 -23.80
N GLN A 5 -3.81 -8.63 -23.09
CA GLN A 5 -3.73 -8.65 -21.62
C GLN A 5 -3.56 -7.24 -21.02
N VAL A 6 -4.02 -6.23 -21.76
CA VAL A 6 -3.74 -4.82 -21.54
C VAL A 6 -5.06 -4.12 -21.22
N VAL A 7 -5.05 -3.27 -20.19
CA VAL A 7 -6.22 -2.48 -19.82
C VAL A 7 -6.57 -1.51 -20.94
N ALA A 8 -7.85 -1.40 -21.29
CA ALA A 8 -8.27 -0.46 -22.32
C ALA A 8 -8.06 0.98 -21.81
N PRO A 9 -7.57 1.93 -22.61
CA PRO A 9 -7.24 3.26 -22.13
C PRO A 9 -8.45 4.02 -21.56
N VAL A 10 -9.65 3.75 -22.09
CA VAL A 10 -10.91 4.32 -21.58
C VAL A 10 -11.21 3.92 -20.13
N GLU A 11 -10.66 2.79 -19.66
CA GLU A 11 -10.79 2.33 -18.27
C GLU A 11 -9.80 3.03 -17.32
N ILE A 12 -8.82 3.79 -17.84
CA ILE A 12 -7.84 4.51 -17.03
C ILE A 12 -8.34 5.93 -16.73
N LYS A 13 -8.49 6.23 -15.43
CA LYS A 13 -9.04 7.50 -14.94
C LYS A 13 -8.07 8.66 -15.09
N ASP A 14 -6.79 8.44 -14.77
CA ASP A 14 -5.74 9.45 -14.87
C ASP A 14 -5.50 9.82 -16.36
N PRO A 15 -5.71 11.08 -16.78
CA PRO A 15 -5.56 11.48 -18.18
C PRO A 15 -4.15 11.31 -18.75
N GLN A 16 -3.11 11.48 -17.93
CA GLN A 16 -1.72 11.28 -18.32
C GLN A 16 -1.44 9.79 -18.51
N MET A 17 -1.83 8.94 -17.55
CA MET A 17 -1.65 7.48 -17.67
C MET A 17 -2.45 6.91 -18.85
N ARG A 18 -3.67 7.42 -19.06
CA ARG A 18 -4.48 7.07 -20.23
C ARG A 18 -3.79 7.44 -21.54
N SER A 19 -3.17 8.62 -21.62
CA SER A 19 -2.41 9.04 -22.80
C SER A 19 -1.23 8.11 -23.07
N LEU A 20 -0.50 7.71 -22.02
CA LEU A 20 0.60 6.75 -22.13
C LEU A 20 0.09 5.36 -22.56
N GLN A 21 -1.04 4.92 -22.01
CA GLN A 21 -1.67 3.64 -22.37
C GLN A 21 -2.05 3.61 -23.86
N PHE A 22 -2.61 4.71 -24.38
CA PHE A 22 -2.88 4.86 -25.81
C PHE A 22 -1.58 4.85 -26.62
N LYS A 23 -0.58 5.63 -26.21
CA LYS A 23 0.69 5.80 -26.92
C LYS A 23 1.46 4.50 -27.09
N TYR A 24 1.51 3.65 -26.05
CA TYR A 24 2.32 2.43 -26.04
C TYR A 24 1.49 1.14 -26.16
N MET A 25 0.23 1.23 -26.59
CA MET A 25 -0.71 0.11 -26.61
C MET A 25 -0.14 -1.16 -27.29
N ASP A 26 0.57 -1.01 -28.41
CA ASP A 26 1.10 -2.17 -29.14
C ASP A 26 2.30 -2.82 -28.46
N ASP A 27 3.19 -2.03 -27.84
CA ASP A 27 4.27 -2.54 -27.00
C ASP A 27 3.72 -3.28 -25.78
N LEU A 28 2.68 -2.73 -25.13
CA LEU A 28 2.01 -3.38 -23.99
C LEU A 28 1.38 -4.72 -24.39
N LYS A 29 0.76 -4.80 -25.58
CA LYS A 29 0.20 -6.06 -26.09
C LYS A 29 1.28 -7.09 -26.36
N ALA A 30 2.42 -6.67 -26.92
CA ALA A 30 3.56 -7.54 -27.14
C ALA A 30 4.10 -8.10 -25.82
N ILE A 31 4.25 -7.25 -24.79
CA ILE A 31 4.62 -7.68 -23.43
C ILE A 31 3.62 -8.70 -22.89
N GLY A 32 2.31 -8.43 -22.98
CA GLY A 32 1.29 -9.36 -22.51
C GLY A 32 1.31 -10.71 -23.22
N ALA A 33 1.56 -10.72 -24.52
CA ALA A 33 1.71 -11.95 -25.29
C ALA A 33 2.99 -12.74 -24.91
N GLU A 34 4.11 -12.05 -24.71
CA GLU A 34 5.38 -12.66 -24.28
C GLU A 34 5.28 -13.24 -22.87
N ILE A 35 4.65 -12.53 -21.91
CA ILE A 35 4.39 -13.04 -20.56
C ILE A 35 3.50 -14.28 -20.60
N ASN A 36 2.41 -14.26 -21.37
CA ASN A 36 1.52 -15.43 -21.50
C ASN A 36 2.19 -16.67 -22.11
N ASN A 37 3.26 -16.48 -22.89
CA ASN A 37 4.04 -17.56 -23.48
C ASN A 37 5.25 -17.96 -22.62
N THR A 38 5.47 -17.29 -21.49
CA THR A 38 6.54 -17.63 -20.55
C THR A 38 6.15 -18.87 -19.75
N SER A 39 7.08 -19.81 -19.62
CA SER A 39 6.89 -21.00 -18.78
C SER A 39 7.19 -20.66 -17.33
N PHE A 40 6.16 -20.68 -16.49
CA PHE A 40 6.28 -20.55 -15.04
C PHE A 40 6.23 -21.92 -14.36
N PRO A 41 6.82 -22.10 -13.16
CA PRO A 41 6.81 -23.40 -12.47
C PRO A 41 5.40 -23.90 -12.08
N TYR A 42 4.49 -22.96 -11.81
CA TYR A 42 3.08 -23.20 -11.55
C TYR A 42 2.25 -22.31 -12.49
N PRO A 43 0.95 -22.61 -12.70
CA PRO A 43 0.09 -21.76 -13.53
C PRO A 43 0.16 -20.29 -13.08
N PHE A 44 0.36 -19.41 -14.06
CA PHE A 44 0.33 -17.98 -13.86
C PHE A 44 -0.69 -17.36 -14.81
N TYR A 45 -1.47 -16.43 -14.29
CA TYR A 45 -2.45 -15.69 -15.06
C TYR A 45 -2.32 -14.20 -14.77
N LEU A 46 -2.17 -13.41 -15.83
CA LEU A 46 -2.39 -11.97 -15.73
C LEU A 46 -3.83 -11.73 -15.26
N SER A 47 -4.00 -10.87 -14.26
CA SER A 47 -5.29 -10.61 -13.65
C SER A 47 -5.32 -9.27 -12.94
N ARG A 48 -6.42 -8.52 -13.10
CA ARG A 48 -6.66 -7.32 -12.29
C ARG A 48 -7.12 -7.64 -10.87
N LYS A 49 -7.76 -8.81 -10.72
CA LYS A 49 -8.28 -9.27 -9.44
C LYS A 49 -7.35 -10.33 -8.91
N LEU A 50 -6.69 -10.02 -7.81
CA LEU A 50 -5.85 -10.96 -7.08
C LEU A 50 -6.70 -11.92 -6.24
N ASP A 51 -6.07 -12.98 -5.74
CA ASP A 51 -6.64 -13.89 -4.75
C ASP A 51 -7.86 -14.69 -5.26
N LEU A 52 -7.85 -14.98 -6.56
CA LEU A 52 -8.84 -15.83 -7.18
C LEU A 52 -8.42 -17.30 -7.09
N ASP A 53 -9.37 -18.19 -6.81
CA ASP A 53 -9.14 -19.60 -7.07
C ASP A 53 -8.91 -19.84 -8.58
N GLU A 54 -8.19 -20.91 -8.93
CA GLU A 54 -7.77 -21.14 -10.31
C GLU A 54 -8.96 -21.35 -11.26
N GLN A 55 -10.08 -21.88 -10.76
CA GLN A 55 -11.27 -22.08 -11.58
C GLN A 55 -11.92 -20.75 -11.95
N GLN A 56 -12.06 -19.84 -10.98
CA GLN A 56 -12.53 -18.48 -11.21
C GLN A 56 -11.60 -17.73 -12.16
N GLN A 57 -10.28 -17.81 -11.94
CA GLN A 57 -9.27 -17.13 -12.73
C GLN A 57 -9.29 -17.48 -14.22
N LYS A 58 -9.60 -18.74 -14.57
CA LYS A 58 -9.72 -19.18 -15.97
C LYS A 58 -10.79 -18.42 -16.76
N SER A 59 -11.76 -17.84 -16.06
CA SER A 59 -12.85 -17.04 -16.63
C SER A 59 -12.78 -15.55 -16.30
N ALA A 60 -11.82 -15.16 -15.46
CA ALA A 60 -11.66 -13.78 -15.01
C ALA A 60 -11.03 -12.91 -16.11
N ASP A 61 -11.19 -11.59 -15.95
CA ASP A 61 -10.57 -10.63 -16.84
C ASP A 61 -9.05 -10.58 -16.64
N GLN A 62 -8.32 -10.97 -17.67
CA GLN A 62 -6.86 -11.07 -17.63
C GLN A 62 -6.15 -9.78 -18.09
N ARG A 63 -6.90 -8.71 -18.40
CA ARG A 63 -6.33 -7.42 -18.79
C ARG A 63 -5.71 -6.69 -17.61
N SER A 64 -4.45 -6.96 -17.28
CA SER A 64 -3.81 -6.41 -16.07
C SER A 64 -2.67 -5.42 -16.30
N ILE A 65 -2.15 -5.34 -17.53
CA ILE A 65 -1.02 -4.47 -17.86
C ILE A 65 -1.51 -3.04 -18.10
N ARG A 66 -0.96 -2.07 -17.36
CA ARG A 66 -1.33 -0.65 -17.49
C ARG A 66 -0.22 0.30 -17.05
N PHE A 67 -0.31 1.57 -17.47
CA PHE A 67 0.38 2.65 -16.78
C PHE A 67 -0.38 3.07 -15.52
N ASP A 68 0.37 3.32 -14.45
CA ASP A 68 -0.15 3.76 -13.17
C ASP A 68 0.85 4.68 -12.46
N GLN A 69 0.46 5.23 -11.31
CA GLN A 69 1.36 5.96 -10.44
C GLN A 69 1.70 5.16 -9.17
N PHE A 70 2.98 5.12 -8.81
CA PHE A 70 3.43 4.56 -7.55
C PHE A 70 4.45 5.50 -6.90
N ASN A 71 4.19 5.98 -5.68
CA ASN A 71 5.04 6.93 -4.97
C ASN A 71 5.43 8.17 -5.80
N GLY A 72 4.49 8.68 -6.61
CA GLY A 72 4.73 9.82 -7.50
C GLY A 72 5.53 9.48 -8.77
N HIS A 73 5.90 8.21 -8.97
CA HIS A 73 6.54 7.74 -10.19
C HIS A 73 5.53 7.21 -11.19
N THR A 74 5.71 7.53 -12.47
CA THR A 74 4.98 6.87 -13.56
C THR A 74 5.56 5.47 -13.77
N VAL A 75 4.73 4.45 -13.61
CA VAL A 75 5.18 3.05 -13.67
C VAL A 75 4.39 2.24 -14.69
N LEU A 76 5.03 1.21 -15.23
CA LEU A 76 4.33 0.11 -15.87
C LEU A 76 3.89 -0.88 -14.77
N ALA A 77 2.58 -0.94 -14.51
CA ALA A 77 1.96 -1.83 -13.55
C ALA A 77 1.52 -3.15 -14.21
N ILE A 78 1.90 -4.28 -13.61
CA ILE A 78 1.56 -5.63 -14.06
C ILE A 78 1.10 -6.43 -12.85
N THR A 79 -0.12 -6.98 -12.90
CA THR A 79 -0.68 -7.78 -11.79
C THR A 79 -1.10 -9.17 -12.25
N GLY A 80 -0.99 -10.18 -11.38
CA GLY A 80 -1.40 -11.53 -11.71
C GLY A 80 -1.44 -12.51 -10.54
N ASN A 81 -2.07 -13.67 -10.78
CA ASN A 81 -2.18 -14.76 -9.81
C ASN A 81 -1.24 -15.90 -10.22
N TYR A 82 -0.43 -16.34 -9.27
CA TYR A 82 0.54 -17.43 -9.38
C TYR A 82 0.15 -18.57 -8.44
N TYR A 83 -0.23 -19.72 -8.99
CA TYR A 83 -0.81 -20.83 -8.23
C TYR A 83 0.23 -21.73 -7.55
N ALA A 84 1.29 -21.13 -7.02
CA ALA A 84 2.14 -21.79 -6.03
C ALA A 84 1.46 -21.76 -4.67
N ALA A 85 1.57 -22.86 -3.92
CA ALA A 85 1.08 -22.98 -2.55
C ALA A 85 2.24 -23.35 -1.62
N TYR A 86 2.84 -22.36 -0.96
CA TYR A 86 4.00 -22.57 -0.09
C TYR A 86 3.58 -23.01 1.30
N SER A 87 4.29 -23.99 1.90
CA SER A 87 4.06 -24.34 3.30
C SER A 87 4.62 -23.25 4.22
N ALA A 88 3.75 -22.57 4.97
CA ALA A 88 4.15 -21.55 5.94
C ALA A 88 4.92 -22.13 7.14
N ASP A 89 4.78 -23.45 7.39
CA ASP A 89 5.51 -24.18 8.43
C ASP A 89 6.96 -24.50 8.02
N GLN A 90 7.25 -24.59 6.71
CA GLN A 90 8.56 -25.01 6.18
C GLN A 90 9.34 -23.86 5.52
N ILE A 91 8.62 -22.89 4.95
CA ILE A 91 9.20 -21.81 4.15
C ILE A 91 8.77 -20.50 4.81
N ASN A 92 9.74 -19.74 5.33
CA ASN A 92 9.45 -18.44 5.97
C ASN A 92 9.04 -17.37 4.94
N LYS A 93 8.55 -16.24 5.44
CA LYS A 93 8.02 -15.14 4.62
C LYS A 93 9.04 -14.61 3.59
N ASP A 94 10.28 -14.40 4.00
CA ASP A 94 11.33 -13.82 3.14
C ASP A 94 11.73 -14.79 2.04
N GLN A 95 11.82 -16.08 2.36
CA GLN A 95 12.08 -17.14 1.40
C GLN A 95 10.94 -17.25 0.37
N ARG A 96 9.67 -17.20 0.81
CA ARG A 96 8.53 -17.22 -0.13
C ARG A 96 8.55 -16.01 -1.06
N ALA A 97 8.81 -14.82 -0.51
CA ALA A 97 8.93 -13.60 -1.30
C ALA A 97 10.04 -13.71 -2.36
N ARG A 98 11.20 -14.25 -1.97
CA ARG A 98 12.30 -14.54 -2.90
C ARG A 98 11.89 -15.55 -3.97
N ASP A 99 11.26 -16.65 -3.58
CA ASP A 99 10.90 -17.72 -4.51
C ASP A 99 9.88 -17.20 -5.54
N THR A 100 8.86 -16.46 -5.12
CA THR A 100 7.89 -15.81 -6.02
C THR A 100 8.58 -14.77 -6.91
N PHE A 101 9.52 -13.99 -6.37
CA PHE A 101 10.27 -13.02 -7.15
C PHE A 101 11.06 -13.67 -8.30
N VAL A 102 11.88 -14.68 -7.98
CA VAL A 102 12.70 -15.39 -8.96
C VAL A 102 11.84 -16.15 -9.96
N ALA A 103 10.76 -16.79 -9.50
CA ALA A 103 9.91 -17.61 -10.34
C ALA A 103 9.02 -16.81 -11.29
N VAL A 104 8.60 -15.59 -10.90
CA VAL A 104 7.56 -14.84 -11.62
C VAL A 104 7.94 -13.40 -11.93
N VAL A 105 8.30 -12.62 -10.91
CA VAL A 105 8.56 -11.17 -11.09
C VAL A 105 9.76 -10.94 -12.00
N GLU A 106 10.87 -11.64 -11.78
CA GLU A 106 12.07 -11.49 -12.60
C GLU A 106 11.83 -11.86 -14.08
N PRO A 107 11.19 -12.99 -14.44
CA PRO A 107 10.78 -13.27 -15.83
C PRO A 107 9.88 -12.18 -16.46
N ILE A 108 8.95 -11.62 -15.70
CA ILE A 108 8.11 -10.51 -16.17
C ILE A 108 8.96 -9.27 -16.47
N LEU A 109 9.89 -8.92 -15.57
CA LEU A 109 10.81 -7.79 -15.78
C LEU A 109 11.72 -8.02 -16.99
N LYS A 110 12.24 -9.23 -17.20
CA LYS A 110 13.01 -9.62 -18.39
C LYS A 110 12.26 -9.36 -19.70
N THR A 111 10.93 -9.43 -19.66
CA THR A 111 10.06 -9.20 -20.81
C THR A 111 9.75 -7.70 -20.99
N ALA A 112 9.39 -7.02 -19.91
CA ALA A 112 8.89 -5.65 -19.96
C ALA A 112 9.99 -4.58 -20.08
N VAL A 113 11.11 -4.76 -19.38
CA VAL A 113 12.16 -3.74 -19.28
C VAL A 113 12.83 -3.43 -20.62
N PRO A 114 13.23 -4.42 -21.45
CA PRO A 114 13.89 -4.14 -22.73
C PRO A 114 13.06 -3.31 -23.71
N LYS A 115 11.73 -3.39 -23.65
CA LYS A 115 10.82 -2.61 -24.51
C LYS A 115 10.84 -1.11 -24.17
N PHE A 116 11.21 -0.77 -22.94
CA PHE A 116 11.08 0.58 -22.38
C PHE A 116 12.36 1.14 -21.77
N GLN A 117 13.50 0.48 -22.00
CA GLN A 117 14.79 0.80 -21.37
C GLN A 117 15.30 2.23 -21.61
N THR A 118 14.93 2.87 -22.72
CA THR A 118 15.31 4.26 -23.05
C THR A 118 14.12 5.22 -23.00
N ASN A 119 12.98 4.79 -22.46
CA ASN A 119 11.76 5.57 -22.49
C ASN A 119 11.71 6.54 -21.29
N PRO A 120 11.74 7.86 -21.51
CA PRO A 120 11.70 8.84 -20.41
C PRO A 120 10.33 8.94 -19.74
N ASP A 121 9.27 8.44 -20.38
CA ASP A 121 7.91 8.49 -19.84
C ASP A 121 7.69 7.45 -18.73
N ILE A 122 8.63 6.52 -18.53
CA ILE A 122 8.51 5.39 -17.60
C ILE A 122 9.62 5.50 -16.57
N GLN A 123 9.23 5.76 -15.33
CA GLN A 123 10.16 5.98 -14.22
C GLN A 123 10.39 4.70 -13.40
N GLY A 124 9.56 3.67 -13.59
CA GLY A 124 9.74 2.38 -12.97
C GLY A 124 8.74 1.30 -13.42
N TYR A 125 8.82 0.16 -12.74
CA TYR A 125 7.99 -1.01 -12.96
C TYR A 125 7.39 -1.43 -11.62
N ALA A 126 6.08 -1.66 -11.59
CA ALA A 126 5.37 -2.17 -10.43
C ALA A 126 4.75 -3.53 -10.79
N VAL A 127 5.22 -4.60 -10.16
CA VAL A 127 4.74 -5.95 -10.40
C VAL A 127 4.15 -6.48 -9.12
N GLU A 128 2.88 -6.90 -9.15
CA GLU A 128 2.18 -7.45 -7.99
C GLU A 128 1.64 -8.84 -8.29
N ILE A 129 2.06 -9.81 -7.49
CA ILE A 129 1.77 -11.23 -7.71
C ILE A 129 1.13 -11.80 -6.44
N SER A 130 -0.06 -12.37 -6.58
CA SER A 130 -0.66 -13.20 -5.53
C SER A 130 -0.18 -14.63 -5.65
N HIS A 131 0.22 -15.24 -4.55
CA HIS A 131 0.42 -16.67 -4.41
C HIS A 131 -0.29 -17.18 -3.16
N HIS A 132 -0.37 -18.50 -2.98
CA HIS A 132 -1.00 -19.08 -1.80
C HIS A 132 0.02 -19.59 -0.79
N ILE A 133 -0.41 -19.60 0.47
CA ILE A 133 0.32 -20.22 1.56
C ILE A 133 -0.57 -21.20 2.31
N LEU A 134 -0.01 -22.36 2.61
CA LEU A 134 -0.60 -23.42 3.40
C LEU A 134 -0.04 -23.30 4.82
N GLY A 135 -0.87 -22.82 5.74
CA GLY A 135 -0.50 -22.68 7.14
C GLY A 135 -1.52 -23.31 8.06
N LYS A 136 -1.25 -23.29 9.36
CA LYS A 136 -2.23 -23.65 10.37
C LYS A 136 -2.67 -22.41 11.11
N VAL A 137 -3.97 -22.21 11.19
CA VAL A 137 -4.58 -21.24 12.09
C VAL A 137 -5.32 -22.04 13.16
N MET A 138 -4.89 -21.92 14.42
CA MET A 138 -5.46 -22.68 15.55
C MET A 138 -5.48 -24.21 15.32
N GLY A 139 -4.44 -24.74 14.65
CA GLY A 139 -4.30 -26.17 14.38
C GLY A 139 -5.10 -26.68 13.16
N VAL A 140 -5.91 -25.85 12.53
CA VAL A 140 -6.62 -26.17 11.28
C VAL A 140 -5.77 -25.72 10.10
N SER A 141 -5.47 -26.64 9.18
CA SER A 141 -4.80 -26.30 7.93
C SER A 141 -5.69 -25.42 7.07
N MET A 142 -5.18 -24.27 6.68
CA MET A 142 -5.87 -23.31 5.82
C MET A 142 -4.93 -22.85 4.70
N GLU A 143 -5.51 -22.67 3.53
CA GLU A 143 -4.88 -21.99 2.40
C GLU A 143 -5.34 -20.54 2.39
N ARG A 144 -4.41 -19.60 2.26
CA ARG A 144 -4.72 -18.17 2.14
C ARG A 144 -3.81 -17.49 1.12
N PRO A 145 -4.27 -16.40 0.49
CA PRO A 145 -3.43 -15.61 -0.38
C PRO A 145 -2.35 -14.85 0.39
N GLU A 146 -1.25 -14.59 -0.30
CA GLU A 146 -0.15 -13.72 0.10
C GLU A 146 0.35 -12.99 -1.16
N ASN A 147 0.36 -11.66 -1.10
CA ASN A 147 0.62 -10.77 -2.23
C ASN A 147 2.03 -10.19 -2.14
N LEU A 148 2.88 -10.51 -3.11
CA LEU A 148 4.19 -9.89 -3.30
C LEU A 148 4.08 -8.72 -4.29
N MET A 149 4.34 -7.51 -3.81
CA MET A 149 4.48 -6.31 -4.63
C MET A 149 5.96 -5.93 -4.74
N ALA A 150 6.42 -5.71 -5.96
CA ALA A 150 7.77 -5.29 -6.28
C ALA A 150 7.75 -4.00 -7.11
N PHE A 151 8.35 -2.94 -6.58
CA PHE A 151 8.60 -1.70 -7.30
C PHE A 151 10.08 -1.56 -7.63
N PHE A 152 10.38 -1.39 -8.91
CA PHE A 152 11.72 -1.11 -9.41
C PHE A 152 11.77 0.24 -10.09
N PRO A 153 12.60 1.19 -9.61
CA PRO A 153 13.02 2.32 -10.44
C PRO A 153 13.63 1.83 -11.76
N GLN A 154 13.43 2.56 -12.85
CA GLN A 154 13.88 2.14 -14.19
C GLN A 154 15.36 1.77 -14.22
N ASN A 155 16.23 2.58 -13.59
CA ASN A 155 17.66 2.30 -13.48
C ASN A 155 17.98 1.03 -12.68
N ALA A 156 17.21 0.73 -11.64
CA ALA A 156 17.40 -0.49 -10.84
C ALA A 156 16.99 -1.73 -11.64
N ALA A 157 15.89 -1.66 -12.38
CA ALA A 157 15.45 -2.74 -13.28
C ALA A 157 16.48 -3.01 -14.38
N LEU A 158 17.06 -1.96 -14.99
CA LEU A 158 18.12 -2.10 -15.98
C LEU A 158 19.39 -2.72 -15.39
N LYS A 159 19.79 -2.29 -14.18
CA LYS A 159 20.92 -2.89 -13.46
C LYS A 159 20.68 -4.36 -13.16
N LEU A 160 19.48 -4.73 -12.71
CA LEU A 160 19.11 -6.13 -12.43
C LEU A 160 19.33 -7.02 -13.66
N LEU A 161 18.87 -6.57 -14.84
CA LEU A 161 18.94 -7.37 -16.06
C LEU A 161 20.31 -7.34 -16.77
N SER A 162 21.12 -6.32 -16.50
CA SER A 162 22.47 -6.18 -17.08
C SER A 162 23.58 -6.73 -16.19
N ALA A 163 23.26 -7.07 -14.94
CA ALA A 163 24.20 -7.68 -14.00
C ALA A 163 24.73 -9.02 -14.53
N LYS A 164 26.03 -9.24 -14.37
CA LYS A 164 26.75 -10.44 -14.85
C LYS A 164 26.97 -11.48 -13.75
N ASP A 165 26.73 -11.10 -12.51
CA ASP A 165 26.97 -11.86 -11.30
C ASP A 165 25.88 -11.59 -10.24
N GLY A 166 25.82 -12.44 -9.23
CA GLY A 166 24.83 -12.34 -8.14
C GLY A 166 24.96 -11.06 -7.33
N ASP A 167 26.17 -10.54 -7.13
CA ASP A 167 26.40 -9.28 -6.40
C ASP A 167 25.77 -8.08 -7.14
N GLY A 168 25.94 -8.01 -8.47
CA GLY A 168 25.30 -6.98 -9.28
C GLY A 168 23.77 -7.06 -9.25
N GLN A 169 23.23 -8.27 -9.25
CA GLN A 169 21.79 -8.49 -9.13
C GLN A 169 21.28 -8.08 -7.73
N GLN A 170 21.98 -8.47 -6.68
CA GLN A 170 21.65 -8.10 -5.30
C GLN A 170 21.68 -6.58 -5.10
N ALA A 171 22.69 -5.89 -5.64
CA ALA A 171 22.79 -4.43 -5.57
C ALA A 171 21.63 -3.72 -6.29
N ALA A 172 21.07 -4.31 -7.34
CA ALA A 172 19.86 -3.82 -7.98
C ALA A 172 18.61 -4.04 -7.11
N LEU A 173 18.48 -5.20 -6.45
CA LEU A 173 17.36 -5.47 -5.53
C LEU A 173 17.35 -4.51 -4.34
N LEU A 174 18.51 -4.10 -3.83
CA LEU A 174 18.61 -3.11 -2.76
C LEU A 174 18.13 -1.70 -3.15
N GLN A 175 18.01 -1.41 -4.46
CA GLN A 175 17.43 -0.16 -4.97
C GLN A 175 15.92 -0.29 -5.27
N ALA A 176 15.37 -1.49 -5.18
CA ALA A 176 13.95 -1.77 -5.34
C ALA A 176 13.23 -1.71 -3.99
N GLN A 177 11.90 -1.69 -4.04
CA GLN A 177 11.04 -1.79 -2.87
C GLN A 177 10.17 -3.02 -3.01
N PHE A 178 10.12 -3.85 -1.97
CA PHE A 178 9.29 -5.04 -1.93
C PHE A 178 8.35 -4.99 -0.74
N PHE A 179 7.14 -5.51 -0.95
CA PHE A 179 6.13 -5.61 0.07
C PHE A 179 5.46 -6.97 -0.02
N VAL A 180 5.22 -7.59 1.12
CA VAL A 180 4.37 -8.77 1.23
C VAL A 180 3.15 -8.38 2.05
N ASN A 181 1.96 -8.45 1.47
CA ASN A 181 0.72 -7.93 2.07
C ASN A 181 0.88 -6.50 2.59
N ALA A 182 1.46 -5.62 1.77
CA ALA A 182 1.80 -4.23 2.10
C ALA A 182 2.85 -4.02 3.22
N GLU A 183 3.42 -5.09 3.79
CA GLU A 183 4.53 -4.98 4.75
C GLU A 183 5.89 -5.00 4.02
N PRO A 184 6.79 -4.03 4.27
CA PRO A 184 8.11 -4.00 3.63
C PRO A 184 8.93 -5.27 3.89
N VAL A 185 9.63 -5.74 2.88
CA VAL A 185 10.57 -6.87 2.96
C VAL A 185 11.81 -6.58 2.12
N ALA A 186 12.95 -7.22 2.43
CA ALA A 186 14.09 -7.27 1.51
C ALA A 186 14.20 -8.64 0.88
N ILE A 187 14.57 -8.66 -0.40
CA ILE A 187 14.87 -9.89 -1.11
C ILE A 187 16.38 -10.05 -1.19
N TRP A 188 16.88 -11.18 -0.69
CA TRP A 188 18.27 -11.60 -0.76
C TRP A 188 18.38 -12.84 -1.64
N LEU A 189 19.04 -12.77 -2.81
CA LEU A 189 19.13 -13.89 -3.75
C LEU A 189 19.88 -15.08 -3.15
N GLU A 190 20.88 -14.82 -2.31
CA GLU A 190 21.68 -15.83 -1.63
C GLU A 190 21.67 -15.60 -0.11
N GLY A 191 21.55 -16.69 0.67
CA GLY A 191 21.52 -16.64 2.13
C GLY A 191 20.22 -16.05 2.72
N GLU A 192 20.22 -15.75 4.03
CA GLU A 192 19.07 -15.16 4.74
C GLU A 192 19.16 -13.62 4.85
N GLY A 193 20.19 -13.00 4.27
CA GLY A 193 20.43 -11.56 4.40
C GLY A 193 20.77 -11.09 5.83
N PRO A 194 21.08 -9.79 6.04
CA PRO A 194 21.24 -9.21 7.37
C PRO A 194 19.88 -9.11 8.06
N GLN A 195 19.74 -9.70 9.26
CA GLN A 195 18.52 -9.63 10.09
C GLN A 195 18.30 -8.26 10.79
N ALA A 196 18.70 -7.16 10.16
CA ALA A 196 18.60 -5.81 10.73
C ALA A 196 17.44 -5.03 10.08
N GLY A 197 16.61 -4.39 10.92
CA GLY A 197 15.42 -3.63 10.52
C GLY A 197 15.66 -2.72 9.31
N LEU A 198 15.06 -3.09 8.19
CA LEU A 198 15.20 -2.40 6.90
C LEU A 198 14.41 -1.09 6.95
N LYS A 199 15.12 0.04 7.12
CA LYS A 199 14.59 1.36 6.78
C LYS A 199 14.63 1.52 5.27
N ALA A 200 13.51 1.93 4.67
CA ALA A 200 13.43 2.29 3.27
C ALA A 200 14.48 3.36 2.92
N PRO A 201 15.22 3.24 1.80
CA PRO A 201 16.01 4.34 1.28
C PRO A 201 15.07 5.44 0.80
N VAL A 202 15.18 6.63 1.37
CA VAL A 202 14.57 7.85 0.82
C VAL A 202 15.38 8.22 -0.43
N PRO A 203 14.77 8.31 -1.63
CA PRO A 203 15.46 8.86 -2.78
C PRO A 203 15.70 10.35 -2.55
N GLU A 204 16.96 10.74 -2.53
CA GLU A 204 17.37 12.14 -2.61
C GLU A 204 16.93 12.69 -3.97
N ALA A 205 16.08 13.72 -3.97
CA ALA A 205 15.58 14.34 -5.19
C ALA A 205 16.75 14.93 -6.00
N PRO A 206 16.81 14.74 -7.34
CA PRO A 206 17.86 15.34 -8.13
C PRO A 206 17.67 16.85 -8.17
N ALA A 207 18.72 17.58 -7.80
CA ALA A 207 18.82 19.02 -7.99
C ALA A 207 18.52 19.36 -9.46
N ALA A 208 17.56 20.26 -9.65
CA ALA A 208 17.23 20.81 -10.95
C ALA A 208 18.48 21.45 -11.58
N ALA A 209 18.99 20.83 -12.64
CA ALA A 209 19.96 21.45 -13.53
C ALA A 209 19.17 22.33 -14.52
N GLU A 210 19.04 23.62 -14.19
CA GLU A 210 18.68 24.65 -15.16
C GLU A 210 19.72 24.67 -16.28
N SER A 211 19.26 24.46 -17.51
CA SER A 211 20.08 24.64 -18.70
C SER A 211 20.07 26.10 -19.16
N ALA A 212 21.28 26.52 -19.55
CA ALA A 212 21.62 27.54 -20.56
C ALA A 212 21.41 29.03 -20.21
N ASN A 213 22.52 29.72 -19.93
CA ASN A 213 23.12 30.65 -20.90
C ASN A 213 24.34 31.38 -20.33
N GLN A 214 25.53 31.10 -20.87
CA GLN A 214 26.58 32.11 -21.04
C GLN A 214 27.37 31.74 -22.29
N VAL A 215 27.35 32.59 -23.32
CA VAL A 215 28.55 33.20 -23.94
C VAL A 215 28.11 34.40 -24.79
N GLY A 216 28.73 35.56 -24.56
CA GLY A 216 29.08 36.50 -25.62
C GLY A 216 28.40 37.87 -25.60
N ALA A 217 29.11 38.89 -25.06
CA ALA A 217 29.65 40.01 -25.86
C ALA A 217 30.08 41.17 -24.95
N ASN A 218 31.28 41.67 -25.25
CA ASN A 218 31.99 42.79 -24.63
C ASN A 218 31.49 44.15 -25.20
N ILE A 219 31.65 45.26 -24.47
CA ILE A 219 32.14 46.61 -24.93
C ILE A 219 31.80 47.77 -23.94
N ILE A 220 32.87 48.33 -23.32
CA ILE A 220 33.29 49.77 -23.13
C ILE A 220 32.29 50.75 -22.46
N ALA A 221 32.50 51.27 -21.23
CA ALA A 221 33.46 52.23 -20.63
C ALA A 221 33.02 53.72 -20.61
N GLY A 222 33.26 54.39 -19.45
CA GLY A 222 33.22 55.84 -19.20
C GLY A 222 32.77 56.15 -17.76
N THR A 223 33.66 56.38 -16.76
CA THR A 223 34.23 57.69 -16.29
C THR A 223 33.14 58.69 -15.89
N ASP A 224 33.10 59.40 -14.76
CA ASP A 224 33.96 59.67 -13.60
C ASP A 224 33.06 60.34 -12.53
N GLY A 225 33.50 60.43 -11.27
CA GLY A 225 33.18 61.60 -10.44
C GLY A 225 32.48 61.39 -9.10
N HIS A 226 33.31 61.30 -8.04
CA HIS A 226 33.23 62.03 -6.77
C HIS A 226 31.87 62.55 -6.25
N GLY A 227 31.61 62.28 -4.96
CA GLY A 227 30.93 63.23 -4.09
C GLY A 227 29.92 62.62 -3.14
N SER A 228 30.40 62.19 -1.97
CA SER A 228 29.57 61.80 -0.84
C SER A 228 28.82 63.01 -0.26
N ALA A 229 27.49 62.93 -0.16
CA ALA A 229 26.70 63.60 0.87
C ALA A 229 25.35 62.89 1.07
N ALA A 230 25.04 62.65 2.33
CA ALA A 230 23.97 61.82 2.86
C ALA A 230 22.55 62.18 2.38
N ASN A 231 21.71 61.15 2.22
CA ASN A 231 20.41 61.08 2.90
C ASN A 231 19.80 59.65 2.83
N SER A 232 19.89 58.98 3.97
CA SER A 232 18.93 58.05 4.60
C SER A 232 17.85 57.35 3.75
N VAL A 233 17.95 56.02 3.68
CA VAL A 233 16.83 55.08 3.45
C VAL A 233 16.97 53.92 4.45
N PRO A 234 15.88 53.36 5.02
CA PRO A 234 15.91 52.55 6.25
C PRO A 234 16.66 51.22 6.10
N SER A 235 17.41 50.84 7.13
CA SER A 235 17.95 49.49 7.28
C SER A 235 16.81 48.51 7.54
N PHE A 236 16.54 47.64 6.57
CA PHE A 236 15.80 46.40 6.84
C PHE A 236 16.67 45.50 7.72
N PRO A 237 16.14 44.98 8.84
CA PRO A 237 16.88 44.00 9.62
C PRO A 237 17.19 42.78 8.75
N LYS A 238 18.44 42.33 8.86
CA LYS A 238 18.94 41.04 8.34
C LYS A 238 17.87 39.96 8.58
N PRO A 239 17.56 39.09 7.61
CA PRO A 239 16.72 37.94 7.87
C PRO A 239 17.36 37.13 9.00
N THR A 240 16.78 37.21 10.20
CA THR A 240 16.98 36.23 11.24
C THR A 240 16.65 34.88 10.63
N LYS A 241 17.60 33.94 10.69
CA LYS A 241 17.32 32.52 10.49
C LYS A 241 16.01 32.21 11.21
N PRO A 242 15.02 31.57 10.56
CA PRO A 242 13.94 30.95 11.31
C PRO A 242 14.59 29.93 12.24
N ALA A 243 14.60 30.24 13.54
CA ALA A 243 14.73 29.22 14.56
C ALA A 243 13.42 28.45 14.53
N ASN A 244 13.40 27.39 13.72
CA ASN A 244 12.42 26.33 13.80
C ASN A 244 13.21 25.02 13.82
N ASP A 245 13.93 24.78 14.92
CA ASP A 245 14.02 23.43 15.46
C ASP A 245 12.59 23.05 15.87
N VAL A 246 11.79 22.63 14.90
CA VAL A 246 10.66 21.76 15.19
C VAL A 246 11.30 20.40 15.45
N PRO A 247 11.16 19.81 16.64
CA PRO A 247 11.64 18.45 16.87
C PRO A 247 11.05 17.56 15.78
N HIS A 248 11.88 16.96 14.93
CA HIS A 248 11.44 15.84 14.14
C HIS A 248 10.88 14.81 15.13
N PRO A 249 9.61 14.38 15.01
CA PRO A 249 9.07 13.36 15.89
C PRO A 249 10.02 12.18 15.84
N GLN A 250 10.56 11.78 17.00
CA GLN A 250 11.34 10.55 17.04
C GLN A 250 10.43 9.42 16.50
N PRO A 251 10.96 8.52 15.65
CA PRO A 251 10.18 7.39 15.17
C PRO A 251 9.55 6.66 16.34
N ARG A 252 8.26 6.33 16.22
CA ARG A 252 7.56 5.55 17.25
C ARG A 252 8.30 4.24 17.46
N ASP A 253 8.54 3.88 18.73
CA ASP A 253 9.06 2.56 19.04
C ASP A 253 7.95 1.53 18.83
N THR A 254 8.00 0.81 17.71
CA THR A 254 7.05 -0.25 17.36
C THR A 254 7.64 -1.65 17.60
N SER A 255 8.63 -1.76 18.49
CA SER A 255 9.25 -3.05 18.84
C SER A 255 8.25 -4.02 19.49
N PRO A 256 8.44 -5.34 19.33
CA PRO A 256 7.61 -6.36 19.98
C PRO A 256 7.53 -6.17 21.50
N GLU A 257 8.61 -5.74 22.15
CA GLU A 257 8.68 -5.47 23.58
C GLU A 257 7.74 -4.32 23.98
N THR A 258 7.70 -3.25 23.18
CA THR A 258 6.80 -2.12 23.41
C THR A 258 5.34 -2.51 23.16
N LEU A 259 5.04 -3.28 22.12
CA LEU A 259 3.68 -3.80 21.86
C LEU A 259 3.21 -4.72 22.99
N ALA A 260 4.06 -5.65 23.45
CA ALA A 260 3.74 -6.54 24.56
C ALA A 260 3.52 -5.78 25.88
N SER A 261 4.32 -4.73 26.13
CA SER A 261 4.15 -3.85 27.28
C SER A 261 2.83 -3.09 27.25
N LEU A 262 2.43 -2.59 26.07
CA LEU A 262 1.12 -1.96 25.88
C LEU A 262 -0.02 -2.94 26.08
N GLN A 263 0.10 -4.16 25.56
CA GLN A 263 -0.87 -5.21 25.76
C GLN A 263 -1.08 -5.50 27.25
N ALA A 264 0.01 -5.67 28.00
CA ALA A 264 -0.04 -5.94 29.44
C ALA A 264 -0.65 -4.77 30.22
N ALA A 265 -0.28 -3.54 29.89
CA ALA A 265 -0.76 -2.34 30.58
C ALA A 265 -2.27 -2.10 30.40
N ASN A 266 -2.85 -2.53 29.27
CA ASN A 266 -4.25 -2.28 28.94
C ASN A 266 -5.16 -3.51 29.14
N LYS A 267 -4.60 -4.66 29.55
CA LYS A 267 -5.32 -5.95 29.60
C LYS A 267 -6.69 -5.89 30.27
N GLN A 268 -6.78 -5.37 31.49
CA GLN A 268 -8.04 -5.33 32.25
C GLN A 268 -9.10 -4.44 31.60
N MET A 269 -8.67 -3.32 31.01
CA MET A 269 -9.55 -2.40 30.30
C MET A 269 -10.06 -3.04 29.00
N LEU A 270 -9.19 -3.71 28.24
CA LEU A 270 -9.57 -4.43 27.03
C LEU A 270 -10.55 -5.57 27.32
N GLU A 271 -10.33 -6.35 28.39
CA GLU A 271 -11.26 -7.39 28.83
C GLU A 271 -12.65 -6.83 29.20
N THR A 272 -12.68 -5.66 29.86
CA THR A 272 -13.94 -4.99 30.21
C THR A 272 -14.66 -4.47 28.96
N MET A 273 -13.94 -3.79 28.07
CA MET A 273 -14.45 -3.29 26.79
C MET A 273 -15.01 -4.43 25.93
N LEU A 274 -14.28 -5.54 25.81
CA LEU A 274 -14.76 -6.71 25.08
C LEU A 274 -16.09 -7.20 25.65
N LYS A 275 -16.16 -7.41 26.96
CA LYS A 275 -17.38 -7.91 27.61
C LYS A 275 -18.59 -6.99 27.43
N GLU A 276 -18.39 -5.69 27.52
CA GLU A 276 -19.47 -4.70 27.46
C GLU A 276 -19.93 -4.41 26.03
N LEU A 277 -19.00 -4.42 25.06
CA LEU A 277 -19.31 -4.10 23.67
C LEU A 277 -19.59 -5.33 22.80
N ASP A 278 -19.34 -6.56 23.26
CA ASP A 278 -19.58 -7.80 22.48
C ASP A 278 -20.97 -7.88 21.82
N PRO A 279 -22.09 -7.54 22.50
CA PRO A 279 -23.41 -7.66 21.91
C PRO A 279 -23.64 -6.79 20.66
N GLN A 280 -22.86 -5.71 20.50
CA GLN A 280 -22.96 -4.78 19.38
C GLN A 280 -21.78 -4.86 18.42
N ALA A 281 -20.60 -5.28 18.91
CA ALA A 281 -19.36 -5.32 18.13
C ALA A 281 -19.15 -6.67 17.44
N HIS A 282 -19.77 -7.74 17.96
CA HIS A 282 -19.62 -9.10 17.44
C HIS A 282 -18.14 -9.49 17.34
N PHE A 283 -17.42 -9.38 18.45
CA PHE A 283 -15.99 -9.67 18.46
C PHE A 283 -15.73 -11.11 18.03
N VAL A 284 -14.63 -11.30 17.32
CA VAL A 284 -14.16 -12.63 16.95
C VAL A 284 -13.65 -13.32 18.22
N SER A 285 -14.37 -14.35 18.68
CA SER A 285 -14.09 -15.01 19.96
C SER A 285 -12.70 -15.64 20.08
N TYR A 286 -12.07 -15.96 18.95
CA TYR A 286 -10.73 -16.55 18.89
C TYR A 286 -9.60 -15.52 18.66
N ALA A 287 -9.92 -14.25 18.40
CA ALA A 287 -8.94 -13.19 18.12
C ALA A 287 -9.10 -12.05 19.13
N ALA A 288 -8.28 -12.08 20.18
CA ALA A 288 -8.27 -11.03 21.19
C ALA A 288 -7.70 -9.72 20.62
N PRO A 289 -8.18 -8.55 21.07
CA PRO A 289 -7.61 -7.26 20.74
C PRO A 289 -6.10 -7.22 20.99
N SER A 290 -5.36 -6.65 20.05
CA SER A 290 -3.90 -6.59 20.14
C SER A 290 -3.35 -5.25 19.68
N PHE A 291 -2.23 -4.83 20.24
CA PHE A 291 -1.47 -3.70 19.72
C PHE A 291 -0.55 -4.17 18.59
N ILE A 292 -0.72 -3.57 17.42
CA ILE A 292 0.06 -3.90 16.22
C ILE A 292 0.89 -2.70 15.75
N ALA A 293 2.00 -2.99 15.09
CA ALA A 293 2.75 -2.00 14.34
C ALA A 293 2.15 -1.86 12.94
N PHE A 294 1.67 -0.67 12.58
CA PHE A 294 1.17 -0.39 11.24
C PHE A 294 1.63 1.00 10.80
N ARG A 295 2.31 1.08 9.64
CA ARG A 295 2.85 2.33 9.06
C ARG A 295 3.63 3.19 10.07
N GLN A 296 4.57 2.59 10.80
CA GLN A 296 5.39 3.25 11.83
C GLN A 296 4.60 3.85 13.00
N ASN A 297 3.36 3.42 13.19
CA ASN A 297 2.48 3.79 14.28
C ASN A 297 2.01 2.52 15.01
N ILE A 298 1.48 2.68 16.21
CA ILE A 298 0.90 1.60 17.00
C ILE A 298 -0.61 1.74 16.98
N PHE A 299 -1.31 0.69 16.53
CA PHE A 299 -2.76 0.64 16.53
C PHE A 299 -3.26 -0.41 17.50
N LEU A 300 -4.34 -0.11 18.22
CA LEU A 300 -5.15 -1.15 18.85
C LEU A 300 -6.05 -1.77 17.78
N GLU A 301 -5.81 -3.01 17.41
CA GLU A 301 -6.64 -3.74 16.46
C GLU A 301 -7.76 -4.52 17.16
N LEU A 302 -8.98 -4.37 16.66
CA LEU A 302 -10.19 -5.06 17.10
C LEU A 302 -10.70 -5.96 15.98
N SER A 303 -10.81 -7.26 16.26
CA SER A 303 -11.32 -8.26 15.30
C SER A 303 -12.82 -8.50 15.48
N LEU A 304 -13.61 -8.36 14.40
CA LEU A 304 -15.07 -8.28 14.42
C LEU A 304 -15.69 -9.16 13.31
N ASN A 305 -16.98 -9.46 13.44
CA ASN A 305 -17.79 -10.01 12.35
C ASN A 305 -18.93 -9.05 12.01
N THR A 306 -18.97 -8.57 10.76
CA THR A 306 -20.08 -7.75 10.27
C THR A 306 -21.05 -8.62 9.49
N THR A 307 -22.34 -8.58 9.84
CA THR A 307 -23.39 -9.23 9.07
C THR A 307 -24.20 -8.19 8.32
N LEU A 308 -24.24 -8.29 7.00
CA LEU A 308 -25.01 -7.40 6.12
C LEU A 308 -26.18 -8.15 5.47
N ASN A 309 -27.23 -7.40 5.13
CA ASN A 309 -28.39 -7.93 4.42
C ASN A 309 -28.08 -8.17 2.93
N GLU A 310 -28.92 -8.94 2.23
CA GLU A 310 -28.76 -9.22 0.79
C GLU A 310 -28.80 -7.95 -0.09
N ALA A 311 -29.45 -6.86 0.36
CA ALA A 311 -29.44 -5.57 -0.35
C ALA A 311 -28.06 -4.87 -0.33
N ALA A 312 -27.15 -5.35 0.53
CA ALA A 312 -25.75 -4.96 0.55
C ALA A 312 -24.90 -5.72 -0.47
N ALA A 313 -25.42 -6.80 -1.06
CA ALA A 313 -24.71 -7.55 -2.09
C ALA A 313 -24.35 -6.61 -3.25
N GLY A 314 -23.10 -6.69 -3.72
CA GLY A 314 -22.58 -5.81 -4.73
C GLY A 314 -21.06 -5.87 -4.82
N SER A 315 -20.41 -4.74 -5.10
CA SER A 315 -18.96 -4.67 -5.13
C SER A 315 -18.35 -4.77 -3.74
N ARG A 316 -17.09 -5.20 -3.64
CA ARG A 316 -16.32 -5.17 -2.38
C ARG A 316 -16.30 -3.79 -1.73
N TYR A 317 -16.31 -2.72 -2.53
CA TYR A 317 -16.39 -1.34 -2.04
C TYR A 317 -17.76 -1.02 -1.43
N ARG A 318 -18.84 -1.55 -2.00
CA ARG A 318 -20.18 -1.43 -1.40
C ARG A 318 -20.26 -2.19 -0.08
N LEU A 319 -19.71 -3.41 -0.03
CA LEU A 319 -19.63 -4.17 1.21
C LEU A 319 -18.80 -3.44 2.27
N ALA A 320 -17.69 -2.82 1.89
CA ALA A 320 -16.88 -2.01 2.80
C ALA A 320 -17.62 -0.77 3.31
N ALA A 321 -18.28 -0.01 2.42
CA ALA A 321 -19.05 1.16 2.80
C ALA A 321 -20.19 0.79 3.75
N MET A 322 -20.95 -0.25 3.43
CA MET A 322 -22.05 -0.71 4.28
C MET A 322 -21.56 -1.33 5.59
N ALA A 323 -20.43 -2.05 5.58
CA ALA A 323 -19.83 -2.52 6.83
C ALA A 323 -19.38 -1.36 7.71
N PHE A 324 -18.87 -0.28 7.11
CA PHE A 324 -18.53 0.93 7.83
C PHE A 324 -19.78 1.60 8.42
N ASP A 325 -20.76 1.95 7.59
CA ASP A 325 -21.93 2.72 8.00
C ASP A 325 -22.85 1.93 8.94
N ASP A 326 -23.15 0.66 8.63
CA ASP A 326 -24.12 -0.15 9.40
C ASP A 326 -23.52 -0.74 10.69
N HIS A 327 -22.19 -0.81 10.81
CA HIS A 327 -21.53 -1.47 11.94
C HIS A 327 -20.39 -0.64 12.54
N ILE A 328 -19.28 -0.43 11.81
CA ILE A 328 -18.04 0.11 12.40
C ILE A 328 -18.22 1.53 12.94
N ALA A 329 -18.91 2.41 12.21
CA ALA A 329 -19.17 3.79 12.58
C ALA A 329 -19.85 3.92 13.96
N HIS A 330 -20.76 2.99 14.27
CA HIS A 330 -21.49 2.96 15.54
C HIS A 330 -20.64 2.49 16.72
N LEU A 331 -19.56 1.75 16.47
CA LEU A 331 -18.65 1.23 17.51
C LEU A 331 -17.60 2.24 17.97
N MET A 332 -17.26 3.22 17.12
CA MET A 332 -16.14 4.12 17.38
C MET A 332 -16.27 4.89 18.69
N ARG A 333 -17.43 5.52 18.93
CA ARG A 333 -17.65 6.30 20.15
C ARG A 333 -17.68 5.43 21.41
N PRO A 334 -18.41 4.30 21.45
CA PRO A 334 -18.32 3.36 22.56
C PRO A 334 -16.88 2.91 22.86
N VAL A 335 -16.10 2.55 21.83
CA VAL A 335 -14.70 2.13 21.99
C VAL A 335 -13.84 3.27 22.54
N LEU A 336 -13.95 4.48 21.98
CA LEU A 336 -13.19 5.65 22.44
C LEU A 336 -13.51 6.06 23.88
N GLY A 337 -14.70 5.70 24.38
CA GLY A 337 -15.12 5.89 25.76
C GLY A 337 -14.23 5.20 26.80
N TYR A 338 -13.49 4.14 26.42
CA TYR A 338 -12.51 3.47 27.28
C TYR A 338 -11.15 4.17 27.28
N PHE A 339 -10.82 4.88 26.20
CA PHE A 339 -9.54 5.55 26.02
C PHE A 339 -9.64 7.05 26.23
N LYS A 340 -10.39 7.52 27.24
CA LYS A 340 -10.56 8.96 27.46
C LYS A 340 -9.21 9.64 27.57
N ALA A 341 -9.07 10.78 26.89
CA ALA A 341 -7.90 11.62 27.03
C ALA A 341 -7.81 12.11 28.49
N ASP A 342 -6.96 11.48 29.30
CA ASP A 342 -6.42 12.16 30.47
C ASP A 342 -5.46 13.21 29.91
N PRO A 343 -5.68 14.52 30.16
CA PRO A 343 -4.78 15.58 29.71
C PRO A 343 -3.32 15.40 30.19
N LYS A 344 -3.07 14.46 31.11
CA LYS A 344 -1.75 14.12 31.65
C LYS A 344 -1.21 12.78 31.16
N GLN A 345 -1.98 11.98 30.44
CA GLN A 345 -1.55 10.70 29.89
C GLN A 345 -2.01 10.60 28.45
N ASP A 346 -1.11 10.97 27.53
CA ASP A 346 -1.32 10.66 26.13
C ASP A 346 -1.40 9.13 25.98
N PRO A 347 -2.40 8.61 25.24
CA PRO A 347 -2.45 7.20 24.92
C PRO A 347 -1.13 6.79 24.26
N LYS A 348 -0.53 5.71 24.77
CA LYS A 348 0.74 5.20 24.26
C LYS A 348 0.58 4.43 22.93
N PHE A 349 -0.47 4.71 22.18
CA PHE A 349 -0.72 4.20 20.84
C PHE A 349 -1.37 5.32 20.01
N ASP A 350 -1.35 5.18 18.70
CA ASP A 350 -1.57 6.27 17.75
C ASP A 350 -2.95 6.19 17.06
N GLY A 351 -3.61 5.03 17.10
CA GLY A 351 -4.91 4.82 16.44
C GLY A 351 -5.64 3.54 16.83
N ILE A 352 -6.83 3.34 16.25
CA ILE A 352 -7.62 2.12 16.41
C ILE A 352 -7.85 1.51 15.02
N GLY A 353 -7.59 0.21 14.92
CA GLY A 353 -7.88 -0.63 13.76
C GLY A 353 -9.16 -1.44 14.02
N PHE A 354 -10.09 -1.43 13.07
CA PHE A 354 -11.26 -2.29 13.08
C PHE A 354 -11.13 -3.29 11.92
N SER A 355 -10.79 -4.53 12.23
CA SER A 355 -10.66 -5.62 11.26
C SER A 355 -11.92 -6.47 11.30
N THR A 356 -12.73 -6.45 10.25
CA THR A 356 -14.00 -7.17 10.19
C THR A 356 -14.07 -8.14 9.03
N THR A 357 -14.62 -9.33 9.27
CA THR A 357 -15.07 -10.22 8.19
C THR A 357 -16.55 -9.96 7.91
N VAL A 358 -16.87 -9.62 6.67
CA VAL A 358 -18.23 -9.35 6.23
C VAL A 358 -18.92 -10.64 5.78
N HIS A 359 -20.12 -10.87 6.28
CA HIS A 359 -21.00 -11.96 5.89
C HIS A 359 -22.31 -11.40 5.35
N VAL A 360 -22.67 -11.75 4.11
CA VAL A 360 -23.96 -11.37 3.52
C VAL A 360 -24.98 -12.48 3.74
N THR A 361 -26.09 -12.18 4.40
CA THR A 361 -27.17 -13.15 4.62
C THR A 361 -28.25 -13.06 3.55
N GLY A 362 -28.54 -14.16 2.85
CA GLY A 362 -29.57 -14.27 1.80
C GLY A 362 -30.20 -15.67 1.71
N LYS A 363 -31.42 -15.77 1.17
CA LYS A 363 -32.28 -16.98 1.29
C LYS A 363 -31.85 -18.21 0.48
N ASN A 364 -30.86 -18.12 -0.43
CA ASN A 364 -30.56 -19.20 -1.39
C ASN A 364 -29.09 -19.32 -1.84
N GLN A 365 -28.10 -18.94 -1.03
CA GLN A 365 -26.69 -19.21 -1.36
C GLN A 365 -25.92 -19.77 -0.15
N PRO A 366 -25.03 -20.77 -0.34
CA PRO A 366 -23.96 -21.00 0.64
C PRO A 366 -23.13 -19.71 0.73
N ALA A 367 -22.73 -19.30 1.94
CA ALA A 367 -22.02 -18.04 2.22
C ALA A 367 -20.97 -17.71 1.14
N SER A 368 -21.37 -16.92 0.16
CA SER A 368 -20.64 -16.69 -1.08
C SER A 368 -19.79 -15.44 -0.88
N GLY A 369 -18.51 -15.65 -0.59
CA GLY A 369 -17.49 -14.60 -0.50
C GLY A 369 -17.59 -13.76 0.77
N SER A 370 -16.87 -14.16 1.82
CA SER A 370 -16.57 -13.25 2.92
C SER A 370 -15.45 -12.30 2.52
N GLU A 371 -15.65 -11.01 2.74
CA GLU A 371 -14.62 -9.98 2.51
C GLU A 371 -14.01 -9.60 3.87
N ALA A 372 -12.68 -9.61 3.97
CA ALA A 372 -11.97 -9.07 5.12
C ALA A 372 -11.73 -7.57 4.88
N ILE A 373 -12.08 -6.73 5.84
CA ILE A 373 -12.02 -5.28 5.70
C ILE A 373 -11.39 -4.70 6.95
N GLU A 374 -10.28 -3.99 6.79
CA GLU A 374 -9.60 -3.33 7.91
C GLU A 374 -9.69 -1.81 7.78
N PHE A 375 -10.13 -1.16 8.86
CA PHE A 375 -10.19 0.30 8.96
C PHE A 375 -9.23 0.80 10.05
N PHE A 376 -8.14 1.43 9.65
CA PHE A 376 -7.16 2.03 10.55
C PHE A 376 -7.36 3.52 10.64
N PHE A 377 -7.77 4.01 11.80
CA PHE A 377 -8.00 5.44 12.05
C PHE A 377 -7.04 6.00 13.08
N PRO A 378 -6.32 7.09 12.77
CA PRO A 378 -5.52 7.78 13.78
C PRO A 378 -6.42 8.35 14.86
N LEU A 379 -5.93 8.42 16.11
CA LEU A 379 -6.69 8.94 17.24
C LEU A 379 -7.18 10.37 17.00
N SER A 380 -6.39 11.20 16.32
CA SER A 380 -6.80 12.58 15.98
C SER A 380 -8.08 12.62 15.12
N ALA A 381 -8.19 11.74 14.12
CA ALA A 381 -9.38 11.65 13.29
C ALA A 381 -10.56 11.03 14.05
N LEU A 382 -10.29 10.01 14.88
CA LEU A 382 -11.29 9.40 15.75
C LEU A 382 -11.89 10.41 16.75
N ARG A 383 -11.08 11.33 17.29
CA ARG A 383 -11.57 12.40 18.18
C ARG A 383 -12.47 13.38 17.47
N CYS A 384 -12.10 13.78 16.26
CA CYS A 384 -12.95 14.62 15.42
C CYS A 384 -14.32 13.95 15.14
N TYR A 385 -14.32 12.64 14.90
CA TYR A 385 -15.57 11.89 14.69
C TYR A 385 -16.37 11.72 16.01
N GLU A 386 -15.68 11.52 17.13
CA GLU A 386 -16.26 11.47 18.48
C GLU A 386 -16.99 12.77 18.84
N SER A 387 -16.38 13.93 18.55
CA SER A 387 -16.94 15.25 18.81
C SER A 387 -17.98 15.73 17.79
N TYR A 388 -18.27 14.92 16.75
CA TYR A 388 -19.16 15.28 15.64
C TYR A 388 -18.62 16.42 14.75
N ASP A 389 -17.32 16.71 14.81
CA ASP A 389 -16.69 17.78 14.01
C ASP A 389 -16.36 17.35 12.57
N CYS A 390 -16.38 16.04 12.28
CA CYS A 390 -16.26 15.51 10.92
C CYS A 390 -17.27 14.41 10.60
N SER A 391 -17.54 14.26 9.31
CA SER A 391 -18.39 13.21 8.75
C SER A 391 -17.67 11.84 8.70
N GLY A 392 -18.44 10.77 8.45
CA GLY A 392 -17.88 9.44 8.21
C GLY A 392 -16.93 9.41 7.01
N GLN A 393 -17.24 10.14 5.92
CA GLN A 393 -16.37 10.24 4.76
C GLN A 393 -15.03 10.92 5.12
N GLN A 394 -15.06 12.03 5.87
CA GLN A 394 -13.84 12.71 6.29
C GLN A 394 -12.97 11.84 7.21
N LEU A 395 -13.59 11.00 8.03
CA LEU A 395 -12.86 10.01 8.83
C LEU A 395 -12.21 8.94 7.96
N ILE A 396 -12.93 8.41 6.97
CA ILE A 396 -12.41 7.44 5.98
C ILE A 396 -11.21 8.02 5.23
N ASP A 397 -11.32 9.26 4.77
CA ASP A 397 -10.26 9.96 4.02
C ASP A 397 -9.01 10.21 4.88
N ALA A 398 -9.20 10.45 6.20
CA ALA A 398 -8.11 10.63 7.16
C ALA A 398 -7.49 9.29 7.62
N GLY A 399 -8.16 8.17 7.36
CA GLY A 399 -7.74 6.83 7.75
C GLY A 399 -7.05 6.04 6.63
N THR A 400 -6.88 4.74 6.88
CA THR A 400 -6.49 3.76 5.87
C THR A 400 -7.51 2.62 5.87
N VAL A 401 -8.11 2.37 4.72
CA VAL A 401 -9.02 1.24 4.51
C VAL A 401 -8.32 0.19 3.67
N LEU A 402 -8.34 -1.05 4.15
CA LEU A 402 -7.85 -2.21 3.44
C LEU A 402 -9.03 -3.15 3.16
N ILE A 403 -9.09 -3.69 1.95
CA ILE A 403 -10.00 -4.80 1.61
C ILE A 403 -9.14 -5.98 1.20
N ASN A 404 -9.19 -7.06 1.97
CA ASN A 404 -8.30 -8.22 1.87
C ASN A 404 -6.81 -7.81 1.82
N GLY A 405 -6.42 -6.84 2.67
CA GLY A 405 -5.06 -6.30 2.71
C GLY A 405 -4.69 -5.29 1.61
N GLU A 406 -5.54 -5.06 0.60
CA GLU A 406 -5.31 -4.04 -0.45
C GLU A 406 -5.80 -2.67 0.04
N ARG A 407 -4.92 -1.64 0.00
CA ARG A 407 -5.35 -0.28 0.33
C ARG A 407 -6.30 0.26 -0.74
N VAL A 408 -7.49 0.66 -0.30
CA VAL A 408 -8.51 1.25 -1.16
C VAL A 408 -8.80 2.70 -0.79
N SER A 409 -9.32 3.46 -1.74
CA SER A 409 -10.06 4.69 -1.45
C SER A 409 -11.55 4.33 -1.45
N LEU A 410 -12.24 4.64 -0.35
CA LEU A 410 -13.64 4.31 -0.16
C LEU A 410 -14.46 5.59 -0.16
N ASP A 411 -15.43 5.69 -1.05
CA ASP A 411 -16.41 6.77 -1.11
C ASP A 411 -17.78 6.19 -0.73
N LEU A 412 -18.30 6.59 0.42
CA LEU A 412 -19.53 6.05 1.00
C LEU A 412 -20.73 6.35 0.10
N GLN A 413 -20.83 7.56 -0.45
CA GLN A 413 -21.97 7.99 -1.26
C GLN A 413 -22.01 7.28 -2.62
N ILE A 414 -20.84 7.13 -3.27
CA ILE A 414 -20.74 6.42 -4.55
C ILE A 414 -21.06 4.93 -4.36
N ALA A 415 -20.62 4.35 -3.24
CA ALA A 415 -20.86 2.95 -2.91
C ALA A 415 -22.34 2.64 -2.64
N GLU A 416 -23.08 3.57 -2.01
CA GLU A 416 -24.53 3.48 -1.82
C GLU A 416 -25.31 3.62 -3.13
N GLY A 417 -24.91 4.56 -4.00
CA GLY A 417 -25.65 4.97 -5.20
C GLY A 417 -25.74 3.95 -6.34
N SER A 418 -25.03 2.82 -6.26
CA SER A 418 -24.97 1.81 -7.33
C SER A 418 -26.17 0.84 -7.39
N ALA A 419 -27.26 1.11 -6.67
CA ALA A 419 -28.44 0.25 -6.58
C ALA A 419 -29.63 0.69 -7.47
N ARG A 420 -29.39 1.31 -8.63
CA ARG A 420 -30.45 1.64 -9.61
C ARG A 420 -30.26 0.97 -10.94
#